data_AF-K9VC31-F1
#
_entry.id   AF-K9VC31-F1
#
_cell.length_a   1.000
_cell.length_b   1.000
_cell.length_c   1.000
_cell.angle_alpha   90.00
_cell.angle_beta   90.00
_cell.angle_gamma   90.00
#
_symmetry.space_group_name_H-M   'P 1'
#
loop_
_entity.id
_entity.type
_entity.pdbx_description
1 polymer ?
#
loop_
_entity_poly.entity_id
_entity_poly.type
_entity_poly.pdbx_seq_one_letter_code
_entity_poly.pdbx_strand_id
1 'polypeptide(L)'
;MQIFKQSTRPFNPQDTYPCPVCRTGQISTLALMDALACNFCQHIYTASVERQSLQMADRQPPVTWHWNGKQWIGAHVEGVEFGWPYFAAALGLIFLPTTLLGLSAYYFPPVPGSRLSWLPVAWTSLAFLSHLGIVLWLVGEFYQFPVVTYFRAWGRRISRR
;
A
#
# COMPACT_ATOMS: atom_id res chain seq x y z
N MET A 1 2.98 12.66 -27.82
CA MET A 1 1.67 12.14 -28.29
C MET A 1 1.77 10.63 -28.43
N GLN A 2 1.35 9.87 -27.43
CA GLN A 2 1.30 8.40 -27.46
C GLN A 2 -0.08 8.00 -27.98
N ILE A 3 -0.13 7.45 -29.19
CA ILE A 3 -1.36 6.94 -29.81
C ILE A 3 -1.66 5.59 -29.14
N PHE A 4 -2.49 5.60 -28.11
CA PHE A 4 -3.05 4.38 -27.54
C PHE A 4 -3.97 3.74 -28.59
N LYS A 5 -3.57 2.57 -29.10
CA LYS A 5 -4.44 1.71 -29.93
C LYS A 5 -5.70 1.37 -29.14
N GLN A 6 -6.81 2.01 -29.48
CA GLN A 6 -8.13 1.71 -28.91
C GLN A 6 -8.56 0.31 -29.38
N SER A 7 -8.67 -0.63 -28.42
CA SER A 7 -9.29 -1.92 -28.63
C SER A 7 -10.83 -1.79 -28.50
N THR A 8 -11.55 -2.50 -29.36
CA THR A 8 -12.92 -2.29 -29.88
C THR A 8 -14.09 -2.38 -28.88
N ARG A 9 -13.88 -2.35 -27.55
CA ARG A 9 -14.98 -2.24 -26.57
C ARG A 9 -14.80 -1.01 -25.67
N PRO A 10 -15.55 0.08 -25.90
CA PRO A 10 -15.53 1.22 -25.01
C PRO A 10 -16.00 0.81 -23.61
N PHE A 11 -15.45 1.44 -22.59
CA PHE A 11 -15.91 1.29 -21.21
C PHE A 11 -17.36 1.78 -21.13
N ASN A 12 -18.30 0.87 -20.85
CA ASN A 12 -19.70 1.18 -20.64
C ASN A 12 -19.99 1.04 -19.13
N PRO A 13 -20.34 2.12 -18.40
CA PRO A 13 -20.59 2.03 -16.97
C PRO A 13 -21.69 1.03 -16.60
N GLN A 14 -22.62 0.71 -17.52
CA GLN A 14 -23.71 -0.24 -17.30
C GLN A 14 -23.27 -1.72 -17.35
N ASP A 15 -22.06 -2.00 -17.87
CA ASP A 15 -21.53 -3.35 -17.98
C ASP A 15 -20.83 -3.80 -16.69
N THR A 16 -20.78 -5.11 -16.50
CA THR A 16 -20.13 -5.74 -15.35
C THR A 16 -18.65 -6.00 -15.64
N TYR A 17 -17.75 -5.38 -14.87
CA TYR A 17 -16.29 -5.56 -15.03
C TYR A 17 -15.66 -6.27 -13.82
N PRO A 18 -14.57 -7.04 -14.00
CA PRO A 18 -13.84 -7.61 -12.88
C PRO A 18 -13.19 -6.49 -12.06
N CYS A 19 -13.24 -6.60 -10.73
CA CYS A 19 -12.67 -5.60 -9.84
C CYS A 19 -11.13 -5.59 -9.93
N PRO A 20 -10.49 -4.42 -10.15
CA PRO A 20 -9.03 -4.33 -10.25
C PRO A 20 -8.32 -4.61 -8.92
N VAL A 21 -9.00 -4.35 -7.79
CA VAL A 21 -8.43 -4.51 -6.44
C VAL A 21 -8.44 -5.97 -5.99
N CYS A 22 -9.60 -6.62 -6.04
CA CYS A 22 -9.73 -8.00 -5.55
C CYS A 22 -9.60 -9.07 -6.64
N ARG A 23 -9.69 -8.70 -7.93
CA ARG A 23 -9.69 -9.60 -9.11
C ARG A 23 -10.69 -10.77 -9.04
N THR A 24 -11.61 -10.73 -8.08
CA THR A 24 -12.50 -11.83 -7.70
C THR A 24 -13.96 -11.39 -7.71
N GLY A 25 -14.23 -10.18 -7.22
CA GLY A 25 -15.53 -9.54 -7.33
C GLY A 25 -15.75 -8.87 -8.68
N GLN A 26 -17.01 -8.58 -8.93
CA GLN A 26 -17.48 -7.79 -10.06
C GLN A 26 -17.89 -6.40 -9.59
N ILE A 27 -17.57 -5.40 -10.39
CA ILE A 27 -17.97 -4.02 -10.21
C ILE A 27 -19.35 -3.86 -10.85
N SER A 28 -20.30 -3.29 -10.10
CA SER A 28 -21.66 -2.96 -10.56
C SER A 28 -21.98 -1.49 -10.25
N THR A 29 -22.84 -0.88 -11.06
CA THR A 29 -23.30 0.50 -10.86
C THR A 29 -24.11 0.63 -9.57
N LEU A 30 -23.88 1.71 -8.83
CA LEU A 30 -24.83 2.13 -7.80
C LEU A 30 -25.91 2.98 -8.48
N ALA A 31 -27.16 2.55 -8.35
CA ALA A 31 -28.31 3.12 -9.06
C ALA A 31 -28.61 4.62 -8.79
N LEU A 32 -27.84 5.29 -7.94
CA LEU A 32 -28.11 6.67 -7.49
C LEU A 32 -27.01 7.69 -7.83
N MET A 33 -25.84 7.27 -8.36
CA MET A 33 -24.71 8.13 -8.69
C MET A 33 -23.86 7.49 -9.82
N ASP A 34 -23.02 8.27 -10.53
CA ASP A 34 -21.98 7.75 -11.45
C ASP A 34 -20.81 7.08 -10.70
N ALA A 35 -21.16 6.26 -9.71
CA ALA A 35 -20.26 5.52 -8.85
C ALA A 35 -20.53 4.02 -9.05
N LEU A 36 -19.45 3.25 -9.03
CA LEU A 36 -19.50 1.80 -9.12
C LEU A 36 -18.94 1.20 -7.85
N ALA A 37 -19.51 0.09 -7.37
CA ALA A 37 -18.96 -0.64 -6.24
C ALA A 37 -18.70 -2.10 -6.57
N CYS A 38 -17.70 -2.68 -5.89
CA CYS A 38 -17.43 -4.10 -6.00
C CYS A 38 -18.28 -4.91 -5.01
N ASN A 39 -18.99 -5.92 -5.49
CA ASN A 39 -19.80 -6.82 -4.67
C ASN A 39 -18.99 -7.69 -3.68
N PHE A 40 -17.66 -7.70 -3.80
CA PHE A 40 -16.78 -8.48 -2.93
C PHE A 40 -16.05 -7.61 -1.90
N CYS A 41 -15.34 -6.57 -2.36
CA CYS A 41 -14.54 -5.71 -1.49
C CYS A 41 -15.26 -4.45 -1.03
N GLN A 42 -16.50 -4.20 -1.49
CA GLN A 42 -17.35 -3.05 -1.12
C GLN A 42 -16.73 -1.67 -1.33
N HIS A 43 -15.59 -1.59 -2.03
CA HIS A 43 -14.99 -0.32 -2.42
C HIS A 43 -15.82 0.39 -3.48
N ILE A 44 -15.89 1.71 -3.33
CA ILE A 44 -16.54 2.63 -4.26
C ILE A 44 -15.49 3.20 -5.22
N TYR A 45 -15.86 3.20 -6.49
CA TYR A 45 -15.08 3.70 -7.60
C TYR A 45 -15.90 4.75 -8.34
N THR A 46 -15.25 5.80 -8.82
CA THR A 46 -15.84 6.75 -9.76
C THR A 46 -15.34 6.41 -11.16
N ALA A 47 -16.27 6.28 -12.11
CA ALA A 47 -15.92 6.09 -13.49
C ALA A 47 -15.85 7.43 -14.22
N SER A 48 -14.75 7.67 -14.92
CA SER A 48 -14.66 8.74 -15.92
C SER A 48 -14.77 8.10 -17.29
N VAL A 49 -15.98 8.13 -17.87
CA VAL A 49 -16.26 7.59 -19.23
C VAL A 49 -15.41 8.30 -20.28
N GLU A 50 -15.21 9.62 -20.14
CA GLU A 50 -14.39 10.46 -21.02
C GLU A 50 -12.92 10.06 -21.05
N ARG A 51 -12.36 9.64 -19.91
CA ARG A 51 -10.96 9.24 -19.79
C ARG A 51 -10.76 7.72 -19.87
N GLN A 52 -11.85 6.96 -20.05
CA GLN A 52 -11.88 5.50 -19.94
C GLN A 52 -11.11 4.99 -18.70
N SER A 53 -11.26 5.71 -17.60
CA SER A 53 -10.54 5.46 -16.35
C SER A 53 -11.49 5.25 -15.19
N LEU A 54 -11.03 4.48 -14.23
CA LEU A 54 -11.74 4.14 -13.02
C LEU A 54 -10.88 4.61 -11.85
N GLN A 55 -11.42 5.48 -11.02
CA GLN A 55 -10.71 6.06 -9.88
C GLN A 55 -11.31 5.53 -8.59
N MET A 56 -10.47 5.20 -7.60
CA MET A 56 -10.97 4.85 -6.26
C MET A 56 -11.36 6.13 -5.51
N ALA A 57 -12.64 6.28 -5.18
CA ALA A 57 -13.14 7.45 -4.45
C ALA A 57 -12.88 7.36 -2.93
N ASP A 58 -12.66 6.14 -2.45
CA ASP A 58 -12.52 5.79 -1.03
C ASP A 58 -11.08 5.98 -0.49
N ARG A 59 -10.13 6.41 -1.34
CA ARG A 59 -8.72 6.56 -0.96
C ARG A 59 -8.19 7.92 -1.38
N GLN A 60 -7.54 8.61 -0.44
CA GLN A 60 -6.65 9.73 -0.74
C GLN A 60 -5.22 9.23 -0.47
N PRO A 61 -4.35 9.16 -1.49
CA PRO A 61 -4.55 9.59 -2.87
C PRO A 61 -5.37 8.62 -3.73
N PRO A 62 -6.12 9.14 -4.74
CA PRO A 62 -6.97 8.33 -5.60
C PRO A 62 -6.10 7.43 -6.48
N VAL A 63 -6.36 6.13 -6.43
CA VAL A 63 -5.73 5.17 -7.34
C VAL A 63 -6.53 5.18 -8.64
N THR A 64 -5.87 5.48 -9.74
CA THR A 64 -6.49 5.51 -11.07
C THR A 64 -6.09 4.26 -11.84
N TRP A 65 -7.07 3.65 -12.52
CA TRP A 65 -6.88 2.54 -13.44
C TRP A 65 -7.40 2.90 -14.82
N HIS A 66 -6.67 2.53 -15.87
CA HIS A 66 -7.12 2.70 -17.25
C HIS A 66 -7.62 1.39 -17.83
N TRP A 67 -8.72 1.46 -18.60
CA TRP A 67 -9.26 0.30 -19.29
C TRP A 67 -8.58 0.09 -20.64
N ASN A 68 -7.95 -1.07 -20.86
CA ASN A 68 -7.34 -1.43 -22.15
C ASN A 68 -8.23 -2.41 -22.97
N GLY A 69 -9.54 -2.38 -22.81
CA GLY A 69 -10.48 -3.23 -23.58
C GLY A 69 -10.62 -4.69 -23.11
N LYS A 70 -9.63 -5.22 -22.38
CA LYS A 70 -9.67 -6.58 -21.79
C LYS A 70 -9.40 -6.62 -20.29
N GLN A 71 -8.54 -5.74 -19.80
CA GLN A 71 -8.07 -5.71 -18.43
C GLN A 71 -7.76 -4.28 -17.99
N TRP A 72 -7.79 -4.07 -16.68
CA TRP A 72 -7.35 -2.82 -16.04
C TRP A 72 -5.83 -2.73 -16.06
N ILE A 73 -5.29 -1.64 -16.62
CA ILE A 73 -3.84 -1.39 -16.73
C ILE A 73 -3.50 -0.09 -16.00
N GLY A 74 -2.39 -0.13 -15.27
CA GLY A 74 -1.83 0.99 -14.52
C GLY A 74 -2.64 1.24 -13.26
N ALA A 75 -2.22 0.68 -12.13
CA ALA A 75 -2.68 1.13 -10.82
C ALA A 75 -1.79 2.31 -10.41
N HIS A 76 -2.01 3.49 -10.99
CA HIS A 76 -1.22 4.65 -10.63
C HIS A 76 -1.87 5.30 -9.42
N VAL A 77 -1.22 5.17 -8.25
CA VAL A 77 -1.58 5.95 -7.07
C VAL A 77 -1.10 7.38 -7.36
N GLU A 78 -2.01 8.28 -7.75
CA GLU A 78 -1.65 9.69 -8.01
C GLU A 78 -1.14 10.33 -6.71
N GLY A 79 0.18 10.41 -6.51
CA GLY A 79 0.77 11.07 -5.34
C GLY A 79 1.50 10.16 -4.35
N VAL A 80 1.57 8.85 -4.60
CA VAL A 80 2.59 7.99 -3.97
C VAL A 80 3.44 7.41 -5.07
N GLU A 81 4.26 8.28 -5.66
CA GLU A 81 5.56 7.81 -6.12
C GLU A 81 6.20 7.24 -4.87
N PHE A 82 6.48 5.92 -4.87
CA PHE A 82 7.27 5.27 -3.82
C PHE A 82 8.69 5.84 -3.94
N GLY A 83 8.80 7.08 -3.53
CA GLY A 83 9.91 7.93 -3.83
C GLY A 83 11.08 7.41 -3.03
N TRP A 84 12.25 7.41 -3.68
CA TRP A 84 13.53 7.46 -3.00
C TRP A 84 13.52 8.23 -1.66
N PRO A 85 12.83 9.39 -1.52
CA PRO A 85 12.70 10.07 -0.22
C PRO A 85 12.06 9.24 0.90
N TYR A 86 11.01 8.46 0.64
CA TYR A 86 10.36 7.65 1.69
C TYR A 86 11.25 6.51 2.15
N PHE A 87 11.95 5.86 1.20
CA PHE A 87 12.93 4.84 1.52
C PHE A 87 14.10 5.42 2.32
N ALA A 88 14.63 6.58 1.89
CA ALA A 88 15.69 7.29 2.60
C ALA A 88 15.24 7.72 4.02
N ALA A 89 14.01 8.19 4.19
CA ALA A 89 13.46 8.55 5.50
C ALA A 89 13.33 7.34 6.42
N ALA A 90 12.84 6.20 5.92
CA ALA A 90 12.75 4.96 6.69
C ALA A 90 14.14 4.46 7.12
N LEU A 91 15.12 4.50 6.20
CA LEU A 91 16.51 4.18 6.52
C LEU A 91 17.07 5.15 7.57
N GLY A 92 16.87 6.46 7.39
CA GLY A 92 17.29 7.47 8.35
C GLY A 92 16.73 7.23 9.74
N LEU A 93 15.44 6.90 9.84
CA LEU A 93 14.78 6.63 11.12
C LEU A 93 15.37 5.41 11.85
N ILE A 94 15.83 4.38 11.13
CA ILE A 94 16.44 3.18 11.72
C ILE A 94 17.92 3.42 12.04
N PHE A 95 18.69 3.92 11.07
CA PHE A 95 20.14 3.97 11.17
C PHE A 95 20.64 5.16 11.98
N LEU A 96 20.02 6.33 11.89
CA LEU A 96 20.51 7.53 12.57
C LEU A 96 20.52 7.38 14.11
N PRO A 97 19.43 6.96 14.79
CA PRO A 97 19.46 6.75 16.23
C PRO A 97 20.31 5.55 16.65
N THR A 98 20.29 4.46 15.87
CA THR A 98 21.06 3.25 16.19
C THR A 98 22.57 3.49 16.06
N THR A 99 23.00 4.19 15.01
CA THR A 99 24.42 4.51 14.80
C THR A 99 24.90 5.54 15.82
N LEU A 100 24.09 6.55 16.17
CA LEU A 100 24.44 7.53 17.21
C LEU A 100 24.70 6.87 18.57
N LEU A 101 23.82 5.95 18.97
CA LEU A 101 23.96 5.19 20.21
C LEU A 101 25.09 4.15 20.13
N GLY A 102 25.32 3.54 18.97
CA GLY A 102 26.42 2.60 18.76
C GLY A 102 27.79 3.28 18.79
N LEU A 103 27.90 4.46 18.16
CA LEU A 103 29.10 5.30 18.18
C LEU A 103 29.42 5.79 19.59
N SER A 104 28.42 6.21 20.36
CA SER A 104 28.65 6.61 21.76
C SER A 104 29.16 5.44 22.60
N ALA A 105 28.61 4.23 22.41
CA ALA A 105 29.08 3.02 23.09
C ALA A 105 30.51 2.61 22.66
N TYR A 106 30.90 2.89 21.42
CA TYR A 106 32.24 2.62 20.90
C TYR A 106 33.29 3.61 21.44
N TYR A 107 32.98 4.92 21.45
CA TYR A 107 33.90 5.94 21.95
C TYR A 107 34.03 5.93 23.48
N PHE A 108 32.97 5.54 24.19
CA PHE A 108 32.96 5.42 25.64
C PHE A 108 32.72 3.96 26.04
N PRO A 109 33.72 3.07 25.83
CA PRO A 109 33.57 1.67 26.14
C PRO A 109 33.36 1.49 27.66
N PRO A 110 32.39 0.65 28.07
CA PRO A 110 32.15 0.41 29.48
C PRO A 110 33.31 -0.37 30.11
N VAL A 111 33.57 -0.10 31.39
CA VAL A 111 34.61 -0.79 32.15
C VAL A 111 34.30 -2.30 32.21
N PRO A 112 35.22 -3.17 31.75
CA PRO A 112 35.00 -4.62 31.74
C PRO A 112 34.81 -5.15 33.17
N GLY A 113 33.78 -5.98 33.37
CA GLY A 113 33.43 -6.55 34.69
C GLY A 113 32.49 -5.71 35.54
N SER A 114 32.11 -4.50 35.11
CA SER A 114 31.07 -3.71 35.79
C SER A 114 29.66 -4.26 35.51
N ARG A 115 28.78 -4.24 36.52
CA ARG A 115 27.37 -4.69 36.40
C ARG A 115 26.57 -3.97 35.32
N LEU A 116 27.00 -2.78 34.90
CA LEU A 116 26.33 -1.94 33.89
C LEU A 116 26.92 -2.05 32.49
N SER A 117 27.90 -2.92 32.24
CA SER A 117 28.56 -3.04 30.94
C SER A 117 27.65 -3.50 29.79
N TRP A 118 26.53 -4.16 30.12
CA TRP A 118 25.52 -4.61 29.16
C TRP A 118 24.55 -3.50 28.73
N LEU A 119 24.45 -2.41 29.50
CA LEU A 119 23.47 -1.34 29.30
C LEU A 119 23.61 -0.67 27.93
N PRO A 120 24.82 -0.30 27.44
CA PRO A 120 24.97 0.29 26.10
C PRO A 120 24.50 -0.65 24.99
N VAL A 121 24.79 -1.95 25.11
CA VAL A 121 24.41 -2.97 24.12
C VAL A 121 22.90 -3.24 24.13
N ALA A 122 22.30 -3.33 25.31
CA ALA A 122 20.85 -3.47 25.42
C ALA A 122 20.11 -2.23 24.91
N TRP A 123 20.62 -1.03 25.22
CA TRP A 123 19.98 0.22 24.81
C TRP A 123 20.05 0.44 23.29
N THR A 124 21.19 0.16 22.66
CA THR A 124 21.35 0.18 21.20
C THR A 124 20.42 -0.82 20.51
N SER A 125 20.32 -2.04 21.06
CA SER A 125 19.41 -3.07 20.53
C SER A 125 17.94 -2.67 20.66
N LEU A 126 17.55 -2.10 21.81
CA LEU A 126 16.19 -1.65 22.06
C LEU A 126 15.80 -0.46 21.17
N ALA A 127 16.74 0.47 20.94
CA ALA A 127 16.54 1.55 19.98
C ALA A 127 16.35 0.99 18.56
N PHE A 128 17.19 0.06 18.10
CA PHE A 128 17.00 -0.55 16.78
C PHE A 128 15.62 -1.21 16.65
N LEU A 129 15.22 -2.02 17.63
CA LEU A 129 13.93 -2.72 17.62
C LEU A 129 12.74 -1.77 17.65
N SER A 130 12.80 -0.69 18.43
CA SER A 130 11.70 0.29 18.51
C SER A 130 11.51 1.03 17.19
N HIS A 131 12.60 1.51 16.57
CA HIS A 131 12.51 2.21 15.28
C HIS A 131 12.08 1.28 14.15
N LEU A 132 12.57 0.03 14.14
CA LEU A 132 12.11 -1.00 13.21
C LEU A 132 10.61 -1.29 13.41
N GLY A 133 10.16 -1.39 14.66
CA GLY A 133 8.74 -1.56 14.98
C GLY A 133 7.88 -0.39 14.49
N ILE A 134 8.34 0.85 14.67
CA ILE A 134 7.67 2.05 14.15
C ILE A 134 7.57 2.00 12.62
N VAL A 135 8.66 1.66 11.92
CA VAL A 135 8.63 1.55 10.45
C VAL A 135 7.68 0.44 9.99
N LEU A 136 7.74 -0.74 10.62
CA LEU A 136 6.83 -1.84 10.29
C LEU A 136 5.36 -1.48 10.56
N TRP A 137 5.09 -0.78 11.66
CA TRP A 137 3.76 -0.30 11.98
C TRP A 137 3.28 0.76 10.99
N LEU A 138 4.13 1.73 10.65
CA LEU A 138 3.83 2.77 9.66
C LEU A 138 3.59 2.16 8.28
N VAL A 139 4.37 1.15 7.89
CA VAL A 139 4.13 0.36 6.68
C VAL A 139 2.79 -0.37 6.80
N GLY A 140 2.49 -1.02 7.91
CA GLY A 140 1.18 -1.66 8.13
C GLY A 140 0.00 -0.69 7.98
N GLU A 141 0.12 0.51 8.54
CA GLU A 141 -0.87 1.59 8.46
C GLU A 141 -0.97 2.17 7.04
N PHE A 142 0.15 2.47 6.38
CA PHE A 142 0.13 2.89 4.97
C PHE A 142 -0.46 1.81 4.06
N TYR A 143 -0.25 0.53 4.39
CA TYR A 143 -0.80 -0.62 3.69
C TYR A 143 -2.19 -1.04 4.18
N GLN A 144 -2.96 -0.19 4.89
CA GLN A 144 -4.34 -0.44 5.34
C GLN A 144 -5.35 -0.87 4.23
N PHE A 145 -4.95 -1.02 2.96
CA PHE A 145 -5.61 -1.81 1.91
C PHE A 145 -4.54 -2.31 0.91
N PRO A 146 -4.31 -3.64 0.66
CA PRO A 146 -5.30 -4.73 0.49
C PRO A 146 -4.84 -6.10 1.07
N VAL A 147 -4.11 -6.14 2.20
CA VAL A 147 -3.65 -7.45 2.74
C VAL A 147 -4.81 -8.20 3.42
N VAL A 148 -5.59 -7.51 4.25
CA VAL A 148 -6.77 -8.09 4.93
C VAL A 148 -7.86 -8.52 3.94
N THR A 149 -8.10 -7.74 2.88
CA THR A 149 -9.06 -8.10 1.82
C THR A 149 -8.57 -9.28 1.00
N TYR A 150 -7.27 -9.40 0.75
CA TYR A 150 -6.67 -10.57 0.10
C TYR A 150 -6.79 -11.83 0.97
N PHE A 151 -6.47 -11.74 2.27
CA PHE A 151 -6.63 -12.87 3.20
C PHE A 151 -8.11 -13.27 3.38
N ARG A 152 -9.04 -12.30 3.45
CA ARG A 152 -10.49 -12.59 3.45
C ARG A 152 -10.96 -13.25 2.14
N ALA A 153 -10.43 -12.82 0.99
CA ALA A 153 -10.71 -13.45 -0.31
C ALA A 153 -10.22 -14.90 -0.38
N TRP A 154 -9.03 -15.15 0.16
CA TRP A 154 -8.46 -16.48 0.24
C TRP A 154 -9.25 -17.39 1.19
N GLY A 155 -9.63 -16.91 2.38
CA GLY A 155 -10.45 -17.66 3.33
C GLY A 155 -11.83 -18.05 2.78
N ARG A 156 -12.51 -17.16 2.05
CA ARG A 156 -13.80 -17.48 1.41
C ARG A 156 -13.67 -18.45 0.24
N ARG A 157 -12.55 -18.44 -0.48
CA ARG A 157 -12.26 -19.41 -1.56
C ARG A 157 -12.04 -20.82 -0.99
N ILE A 158 -11.39 -20.91 0.17
CA ILE A 158 -11.20 -22.18 0.89
C ILE A 158 -12.53 -22.69 1.47
N SER A 159 -13.37 -21.83 2.02
CA SER A 159 -14.68 -22.21 2.58
C SER A 159 -15.74 -22.62 1.54
N ARG A 160 -15.50 -22.41 0.24
CA ARG A 160 -16.41 -22.80 -0.86
C ARG A 160 -15.96 -24.07 -1.61
N ARG A 161 -14.87 -24.70 -1.18
CA ARG A 161 -14.50 -26.07 -1.57
C ARG A 161 -14.87 -27.03 -0.46
#